data_AF-E0QT49-F1
#
_entry.id   AF-E0QT49-F1
#
_cell.length_a   1.000
_cell.length_b   1.000
_cell.length_c   1.000
_cell.angle_alpha   90.00
_cell.angle_beta   90.00
_cell.angle_gamma   90.00
#
_symmetry.space_group_name_H-M   'P 1'
#
loop_
_entity.id
_entity.type
_entity.pdbx_description
1 polymer ?
#
loop_
_entity_poly.entity_id
_entity_poly.type
_entity_poly.pdbx_seq_one_letter_code
_entity_poly.pdbx_strand_id
1 'polypeptide(L)'
;MTITNDTELEQAVAKMRLARTDCAEYELKTAKGGLPSSLAETVSAFANTSGGTIILGITEKDFTSVPDLDIKVLQDGVSQIVRKAVQPAVAADVHIMLYEGNQVLIANIPELSNSEKPCYVRKSGRVNGSYIRIGDGNHQMTSYEIDRFLENQQPNVGFDMSVVAKASGCFRRLSLFHLSAKLLHAEKLTLGHFH
;
A
#
# COMPACT_ATOMS: atom_id res chain seq x y z
N MET A 1 13.25 -5.21 4.79
CA MET A 1 14.51 -5.98 4.80
C MET A 1 14.47 -6.95 3.63
N THR A 2 15.55 -7.11 2.87
CA THR A 2 15.60 -8.00 1.69
C THR A 2 16.67 -9.06 1.90
N ILE A 3 16.38 -10.29 1.50
CA ILE A 3 17.34 -11.39 1.55
C ILE A 3 17.85 -11.64 0.13
N THR A 4 19.17 -11.61 -0.05
CA THR A 4 19.85 -11.71 -1.35
C THR A 4 20.83 -12.87 -1.47
N ASN A 5 21.22 -13.48 -0.34
CA ASN A 5 22.15 -14.61 -0.30
C ASN A 5 21.82 -15.59 0.85
N ASP A 6 22.41 -16.79 0.79
CA ASP A 6 22.18 -17.88 1.75
C ASP A 6 22.58 -17.49 3.20
N THR A 7 23.62 -16.66 3.38
CA THR A 7 24.05 -16.23 4.71
C THR A 7 23.04 -15.28 5.36
N GLU A 8 22.47 -14.34 4.60
CA GLU A 8 21.40 -13.46 5.09
C GLU A 8 20.15 -14.27 5.46
N LEU A 9 19.84 -15.30 4.69
CA LEU A 9 18.75 -16.22 4.99
C LEU A 9 18.98 -16.94 6.32
N GLU A 10 20.15 -17.52 6.53
CA GLU A 10 20.50 -18.20 7.79
C GLU A 10 20.38 -17.26 8.99
N GLN A 11 20.87 -16.02 8.86
CA GLN A 11 20.77 -15.00 9.90
C GLN A 11 19.32 -14.62 10.20
N ALA A 12 18.51 -14.42 9.16
CA ALA A 12 17.09 -14.11 9.31
C ALA A 12 16.35 -15.24 10.04
N VAL A 13 16.56 -16.49 9.62
CA VAL A 13 15.92 -17.65 10.26
C VAL A 13 16.42 -17.85 11.70
N ALA A 14 17.71 -17.64 11.97
CA ALA A 14 18.25 -17.70 13.33
C ALA A 14 17.61 -16.65 14.25
N LYS A 15 17.41 -15.41 13.76
CA LYS A 15 16.73 -14.34 14.49
C LYS A 15 15.29 -14.72 14.81
N MET A 16 14.55 -15.26 13.83
CA MET A 16 13.17 -15.72 14.04
C MET A 16 13.09 -16.88 15.04
N ARG A 17 14.03 -17.83 14.96
CA ARG A 17 14.13 -18.96 15.90
C ARG A 17 14.36 -18.48 17.33
N LEU A 18 15.18 -17.44 17.52
CA LEU A 18 15.40 -16.82 18.84
C LEU A 18 14.15 -16.09 19.34
N ALA A 19 13.47 -15.36 18.46
CA ALA A 19 12.24 -14.65 18.77
C ALA A 19 11.03 -15.58 19.01
N ARG A 20 11.12 -16.85 18.57
CA ARG A 20 10.04 -17.86 18.56
C ARG A 20 8.79 -17.45 17.78
N THR A 21 8.95 -16.52 16.85
CA THR A 21 7.90 -15.99 15.98
C THR A 21 8.57 -15.45 14.73
N ASP A 22 7.88 -15.53 13.60
CA ASP A 22 8.21 -14.73 12.44
C ASP A 22 8.05 -13.26 12.78
N CYS A 23 9.12 -12.48 12.61
CA CYS A 23 9.03 -11.04 12.86
C CYS A 23 8.10 -10.40 11.84
N ALA A 24 7.57 -9.21 12.14
CA ALA A 24 6.60 -8.54 11.26
C ALA A 24 7.03 -8.38 9.79
N GLU A 25 8.34 -8.37 9.54
CA GLU A 25 8.99 -8.21 8.24
C GLU A 25 9.09 -9.52 7.42
N TYR A 26 8.84 -10.68 8.04
CA TYR A 26 8.95 -11.99 7.42
C TYR A 26 7.61 -12.71 7.45
N GLU A 27 7.37 -13.54 6.44
CA GLU A 27 6.31 -14.55 6.46
C GLU A 27 6.93 -15.89 6.07
N LEU A 28 6.82 -16.89 6.94
CA LEU A 28 7.25 -18.25 6.62
C LEU A 28 6.05 -19.06 6.11
N LYS A 29 6.27 -19.89 5.09
CA LYS A 29 5.28 -20.90 4.67
C LYS A 29 6.00 -22.19 4.31
N THR A 30 5.43 -23.32 4.72
CA THR A 30 5.98 -24.63 4.37
C THR A 30 5.90 -24.93 2.88
N ALA A 31 4.88 -24.42 2.19
CA ALA A 31 4.56 -24.75 0.79
C ALA A 31 4.43 -26.27 0.51
N LYS A 32 4.21 -27.07 1.56
CA LYS A 32 4.00 -28.51 1.45
C LYS A 32 2.62 -28.76 0.84
N GLY A 33 2.60 -29.24 -0.40
CA GLY A 33 1.38 -29.39 -1.20
C GLY A 33 1.15 -28.28 -2.23
N GLY A 34 2.13 -27.37 -2.41
CA GLY A 34 2.12 -26.34 -3.45
C GLY A 34 1.96 -24.92 -2.90
N LEU A 35 1.50 -24.03 -3.78
CA LEU A 35 1.40 -22.60 -3.51
C LEU A 35 0.29 -22.31 -2.48
N PRO A 36 0.58 -21.63 -1.36
CA PRO A 36 -0.43 -21.28 -0.36
C PRO A 36 -1.52 -20.37 -0.93
N SER A 37 -2.79 -20.64 -0.59
CA SER A 37 -3.94 -19.84 -1.09
C SER A 37 -3.98 -18.41 -0.55
N SER A 38 -3.43 -18.19 0.64
CA SER A 38 -3.33 -16.88 1.32
C SER A 38 -2.17 -16.02 0.81
N LEU A 39 -1.31 -16.56 -0.06
CA LEU A 39 -0.09 -15.87 -0.48
C LEU A 39 -0.37 -14.52 -1.17
N ALA A 40 -1.47 -14.42 -1.92
CA ALA A 40 -1.88 -13.16 -2.54
C ALA A 40 -2.29 -12.09 -1.50
N GLU A 41 -2.87 -12.53 -0.38
CA GLU A 41 -3.27 -11.66 0.74
C GLU A 41 -2.02 -11.13 1.44
N THR A 42 -1.04 -12.00 1.69
CA THR A 42 0.27 -11.63 2.24
C THR A 42 1.02 -10.64 1.34
N VAL A 43 1.03 -10.86 0.02
CA VAL A 43 1.65 -9.93 -0.94
C VAL A 43 0.96 -8.56 -0.90
N SER A 44 -0.38 -8.53 -0.86
CA SER A 44 -1.14 -7.28 -0.69
C SER A 44 -0.78 -6.58 0.62
N ALA A 45 -0.72 -7.33 1.72
CA ALA A 45 -0.40 -6.81 3.05
C ALA A 45 0.98 -6.16 3.10
N PHE A 46 2.02 -6.83 2.60
CA PHE A 46 3.38 -6.28 2.55
C PHE A 46 3.48 -5.07 1.63
N ALA A 47 2.87 -5.13 0.45
CA ALA A 47 2.89 -4.02 -0.50
C ALA A 47 2.23 -2.74 0.05
N ASN A 48 1.24 -2.89 0.95
CA ASN A 48 0.54 -1.76 1.58
C ASN A 48 1.24 -1.22 2.83
N THR A 49 2.08 -2.01 3.50
CA THR A 49 2.84 -1.58 4.68
C THR A 49 4.29 -1.34 4.31
N SER A 50 5.25 -1.81 5.10
CA SER A 50 6.70 -1.54 4.96
C SER A 50 7.44 -2.50 4.04
N GLY A 51 6.71 -3.24 3.20
CA GLY A 51 7.26 -4.38 2.47
C GLY A 51 7.57 -5.55 3.39
N GLY A 52 8.23 -6.58 2.86
CA GLY A 52 8.62 -7.75 3.64
C GLY A 52 9.21 -8.86 2.79
N THR A 53 9.59 -9.95 3.44
CA THR A 53 10.16 -11.12 2.77
C THR A 53 9.31 -12.35 3.06
N ILE A 54 8.83 -13.00 2.00
CA ILE A 54 8.13 -14.28 2.09
C ILE A 54 9.14 -15.39 1.83
N ILE A 55 9.18 -16.38 2.72
CA ILE A 55 10.08 -17.53 2.65
C ILE A 55 9.25 -18.79 2.55
N LEU A 56 9.29 -19.42 1.38
CA LEU A 56 8.61 -20.70 1.11
C LEU A 56 9.60 -21.85 1.28
N GLY A 57 9.15 -22.89 1.99
CA GLY A 57 9.91 -24.10 2.26
C GLY A 57 10.54 -24.16 3.64
N ILE A 58 10.11 -23.30 4.58
CA ILE A 58 10.49 -23.36 5.99
C ILE A 58 9.22 -23.47 6.84
N THR A 59 9.26 -24.32 7.89
CA THR A 59 8.16 -24.44 8.84
C THR A 59 8.16 -23.28 9.84
N GLU A 60 7.00 -22.70 10.13
CA GLU A 60 6.84 -21.69 11.21
C GLU A 60 7.12 -22.26 12.61
N LYS A 61 6.83 -23.55 12.82
CA LYS A 61 6.90 -24.19 14.15
C LYS A 61 8.34 -24.43 14.61
N ASP A 62 9.14 -25.08 13.77
CA ASP A 62 10.47 -25.57 14.12
C ASP A 62 11.58 -24.84 13.35
N PHE A 63 11.22 -23.91 12.45
CA PHE A 63 12.14 -23.18 11.58
C PHE A 63 13.08 -24.10 10.77
N THR A 64 12.58 -25.27 10.37
CA THR A 64 13.33 -26.25 9.58
C THR A 64 12.92 -26.21 8.12
N SER A 65 13.85 -26.57 7.24
CA SER A 65 13.57 -26.70 5.81
C SER A 65 12.63 -27.89 5.51
N VAL A 66 11.81 -27.74 4.47
CA VAL A 66 10.94 -28.79 3.94
C VAL A 66 11.62 -29.44 2.73
N PRO A 67 11.91 -30.75 2.76
CA PRO A 67 12.55 -31.44 1.64
C PRO A 67 11.58 -31.66 0.47
N ASP A 68 12.16 -31.95 -0.70
CA ASP A 68 11.45 -32.40 -1.92
C ASP A 68 10.37 -31.43 -2.43
N LEU A 69 10.59 -30.13 -2.28
CA LEU A 69 9.69 -29.11 -2.85
C LEU A 69 9.95 -28.91 -4.35
N ASP A 70 8.86 -28.79 -5.12
CA ASP A 70 8.92 -28.34 -6.50
C ASP A 70 9.09 -26.81 -6.56
N ILE A 71 10.34 -26.37 -6.41
CA ILE A 71 10.70 -24.95 -6.38
C ILE A 71 10.29 -24.23 -7.66
N LYS A 72 10.33 -24.92 -8.81
CA LYS A 72 9.97 -24.32 -10.10
C LYS A 72 8.48 -23.97 -10.13
N VAL A 73 7.62 -24.89 -9.68
CA VAL A 73 6.18 -24.63 -9.56
C VAL A 73 5.90 -23.50 -8.58
N LEU A 74 6.62 -23.45 -7.45
CA LEU A 74 6.47 -22.36 -6.49
C LEU A 74 6.91 -21.01 -7.08
N GLN A 75 8.04 -20.96 -7.79
CA GLN A 75 8.55 -19.75 -8.44
C GLN A 75 7.58 -19.21 -9.49
N ASP A 76 7.05 -20.09 -10.35
CA ASP A 76 6.07 -19.74 -11.36
C ASP A 76 4.77 -19.23 -10.71
N GLY A 77 4.31 -19.89 -9.63
CA GLY A 77 3.13 -19.51 -8.87
C GLY A 77 3.28 -18.14 -8.19
N VAL A 78 4.41 -17.87 -7.52
CA VAL A 78 4.71 -16.56 -6.94
C VAL A 78 4.71 -15.49 -8.02
N SER A 79 5.41 -15.74 -9.14
CA SER A 79 5.49 -14.83 -10.28
C SER A 79 4.10 -14.50 -10.86
N GLN A 80 3.21 -15.50 -10.92
CA GLN A 80 1.83 -15.31 -11.34
C GLN A 80 1.04 -14.47 -10.35
N ILE A 81 1.21 -14.69 -9.04
CA ILE A 81 0.52 -13.91 -8.01
C ILE A 81 0.90 -12.43 -8.09
N VAL A 82 2.19 -12.12 -8.03
CA VAL A 82 2.67 -10.73 -7.95
C VAL A 82 2.34 -9.92 -9.21
N ARG A 83 2.26 -10.59 -10.38
CA ARG A 83 1.90 -9.95 -11.65
C ARG A 83 0.41 -9.89 -11.93
N LYS A 84 -0.35 -10.95 -11.64
CA LYS A 84 -1.73 -11.12 -12.11
C LYS A 84 -2.78 -11.23 -11.02
N ALA A 85 -2.44 -11.74 -9.84
CA ALA A 85 -3.43 -11.92 -8.77
C ALA A 85 -3.67 -10.64 -7.95
N VAL A 86 -2.69 -9.74 -7.91
CA VAL A 86 -2.76 -8.47 -7.18
C VAL A 86 -2.81 -7.26 -8.12
N GLN A 87 -3.33 -6.13 -7.62
CA GLN A 87 -3.38 -4.86 -8.31
C GLN A 87 -3.09 -3.70 -7.34
N PRO A 88 -2.14 -2.80 -7.64
CA PRO A 88 -1.26 -2.84 -8.81
C PRO A 88 -0.31 -4.05 -8.77
N ALA A 89 0.31 -4.36 -9.92
CA ALA A 89 1.29 -5.45 -9.98
C ALA A 89 2.51 -5.06 -9.14
N VAL A 90 3.03 -6.02 -8.38
CA VAL A 90 4.17 -5.78 -7.48
C VAL A 90 5.44 -6.31 -8.12
N ALA A 91 6.48 -5.47 -8.18
CA ALA A 91 7.81 -5.85 -8.65
C ALA A 91 8.59 -6.57 -7.54
N ALA A 92 8.20 -7.81 -7.25
CA ALA A 92 8.89 -8.64 -6.26
C ALA A 92 10.17 -9.24 -6.82
N ASP A 93 11.22 -9.28 -6.00
CA ASP A 93 12.48 -9.98 -6.30
C ASP A 93 12.42 -11.40 -5.74
N VAL A 94 12.53 -12.39 -6.62
CA VAL A 94 12.40 -13.81 -6.27
C VAL A 94 13.73 -14.52 -6.43
N HIS A 95 14.17 -15.21 -5.37
CA HIS A 95 15.44 -15.92 -5.31
C HIS A 95 15.23 -17.37 -4.87
N ILE A 96 16.06 -18.27 -5.40
CA ILE A 96 16.17 -19.65 -4.91
C ILE A 96 17.46 -19.72 -4.09
N MET A 97 17.35 -20.20 -2.86
CA MET A 97 18.45 -20.28 -1.91
C MET A 97 18.53 -21.67 -1.29
N LEU A 98 19.65 -21.98 -0.64
CA LEU A 98 19.82 -23.22 0.09
C LEU A 98 19.74 -22.97 1.59
N TYR A 99 18.94 -23.77 2.29
CA TYR A 99 18.84 -23.76 3.75
C TYR A 99 18.80 -25.20 4.27
N GLU A 100 19.71 -25.54 5.19
CA GLU A 100 19.85 -26.89 5.76
C GLU A 100 19.95 -27.99 4.67
N GLY A 101 20.56 -27.67 3.52
CA GLY A 101 20.74 -28.60 2.39
C GLY A 101 19.53 -28.75 1.45
N ASN A 102 18.41 -28.09 1.75
CA ASN A 102 17.23 -28.07 0.90
C ASN A 102 17.07 -26.73 0.19
N GLN A 103 16.43 -26.73 -0.97
CA GLN A 103 16.09 -25.49 -1.67
C GLN A 103 14.89 -24.82 -1.02
N VAL A 104 14.96 -23.50 -0.90
CA VAL A 104 13.86 -22.64 -0.45
C VAL A 104 13.67 -21.49 -1.43
N LEU A 105 12.44 -20.97 -1.50
CA LEU A 105 12.11 -19.84 -2.35
C LEU A 105 11.90 -18.59 -1.51
N ILE A 106 12.62 -17.53 -1.84
CA ILE A 106 12.54 -16.22 -1.20
C ILE A 106 11.84 -15.26 -2.17
N ALA A 107 10.85 -14.53 -1.68
CA ALA A 107 10.21 -13.45 -2.42
C ALA A 107 10.24 -12.17 -1.59
N ASN A 108 11.09 -11.23 -2.01
CA ASN A 108 11.19 -9.91 -1.43
C ASN A 108 10.08 -9.02 -2.04
N ILE A 109 9.14 -8.61 -1.20
CA ILE A 109 8.00 -7.78 -1.59
C ILE A 109 8.30 -6.32 -1.20
N PRO A 110 8.44 -5.40 -2.16
CA PRO A 110 8.63 -3.98 -1.83
C PRO A 110 7.34 -3.35 -1.30
N GLU A 111 7.50 -2.33 -0.46
CA GLU A 111 6.45 -1.35 -0.20
C GLU A 111 6.14 -0.59 -1.50
N LEU A 112 4.85 -0.45 -1.84
CA LEU A 112 4.44 0.37 -2.96
C LEU A 112 4.48 1.85 -2.61
N SER A 113 4.57 2.72 -3.62
CA SER A 113 4.45 4.15 -3.39
C SER A 113 3.05 4.53 -2.90
N ASN A 114 2.92 5.63 -2.15
CA ASN A 114 1.61 6.12 -1.69
C ASN A 114 0.62 6.38 -2.85
N SER A 115 1.13 6.73 -4.04
CA SER A 115 0.33 6.88 -5.26
C SER A 115 -0.24 5.58 -5.82
N GLU A 116 0.33 4.44 -5.45
CA GLU A 116 -0.04 3.12 -5.96
C GLU A 116 -0.87 2.30 -4.95
N LYS A 117 -0.81 2.65 -3.65
CA LYS A 117 -1.60 2.00 -2.61
C LYS A 117 -3.06 2.47 -2.63
N PRO A 118 -4.05 1.61 -2.44
CA PRO A 118 -3.91 0.26 -1.91
C PRO A 118 -3.70 -0.79 -3.01
N CYS A 119 -2.78 -1.73 -2.73
CA CYS A 119 -2.67 -3.00 -3.39
C CYS A 119 -3.72 -3.98 -2.88
N TYR A 120 -4.45 -4.62 -3.79
CA TYR A 120 -5.51 -5.56 -3.44
C TYR A 120 -5.49 -6.80 -4.31
N VAL A 121 -6.03 -7.89 -3.78
CA VAL A 121 -6.24 -9.13 -4.52
C VAL A 121 -7.37 -8.93 -5.52
N ARG A 122 -7.07 -9.05 -6.82
CA ARG A 122 -8.00 -8.75 -7.92
C ARG A 122 -9.32 -9.50 -7.84
N LYS A 123 -9.26 -10.80 -7.51
CA LYS A 123 -10.45 -11.66 -7.43
C LYS A 123 -11.46 -11.18 -6.37
N SER A 124 -10.97 -10.54 -5.31
CA SER A 124 -11.77 -10.06 -4.18
C SER A 124 -12.18 -8.59 -4.32
N GLY A 125 -11.62 -7.89 -5.32
CA GLY A 125 -11.80 -6.45 -5.50
C GLY A 125 -11.13 -5.62 -4.40
N ARG A 126 -11.21 -4.29 -4.52
CA ARG A 126 -10.51 -3.39 -3.59
C ARG A 126 -11.06 -3.47 -2.16
N VAL A 127 -12.38 -3.53 -2.00
CA VAL A 127 -13.03 -3.51 -0.67
C VAL A 127 -12.73 -4.75 0.15
N ASN A 128 -12.78 -5.93 -0.48
CA ASN A 128 -12.58 -7.21 0.22
C ASN A 128 -11.20 -7.83 -0.01
N GLY A 129 -10.35 -7.21 -0.82
CA GLY A 129 -9.06 -7.74 -1.21
C GLY A 129 -7.88 -6.89 -0.78
N SER A 130 -8.08 -5.78 -0.07
CA SER A 130 -6.97 -4.96 0.46
C SER A 130 -6.60 -5.43 1.85
N TYR A 131 -5.32 -5.73 2.07
CA TYR A 131 -4.81 -6.19 3.36
C TYR A 131 -3.66 -5.30 3.87
N ILE A 132 -3.45 -5.28 5.18
CA ILE A 132 -2.32 -4.66 5.86
C ILE A 132 -1.70 -5.65 6.85
N ARG A 133 -0.41 -5.47 7.15
CA ARG A 133 0.28 -6.18 8.23
C ARG A 133 0.04 -5.49 9.57
N ILE A 134 -0.43 -6.26 10.56
CA ILE A 134 -0.46 -5.84 11.97
C ILE A 134 0.15 -6.99 12.78
N GLY A 135 1.23 -6.72 13.52
CA GLY A 135 1.95 -7.80 14.23
C GLY A 135 2.52 -8.84 13.26
N ASP A 136 2.18 -10.11 13.43
CA ASP A 136 2.48 -11.26 12.56
C ASP A 136 1.34 -11.60 11.57
N GLY A 137 0.17 -10.96 11.70
CA GLY A 137 -1.02 -11.27 10.90
C GLY A 137 -1.28 -10.39 9.67
N ASN A 138 -1.98 -10.97 8.69
CA ASN A 138 -2.55 -10.25 7.54
C ASN A 138 -4.00 -9.86 7.87
N HIS A 139 -4.28 -8.55 7.92
CA HIS A 139 -5.60 -8.02 8.29
C HIS A 139 -6.27 -7.35 7.10
N GLN A 140 -7.53 -7.67 6.84
CA GLN A 140 -8.32 -6.97 5.84
C GLN A 140 -8.51 -5.52 6.25
N MET A 141 -8.26 -4.59 5.32
CA MET A 141 -8.50 -3.17 5.56
C MET A 141 -10.00 -2.89 5.76
N THR A 142 -10.27 -1.99 6.68
CA THR A 142 -11.58 -1.35 6.81
C THR A 142 -11.83 -0.39 5.65
N SER A 143 -13.10 -0.04 5.42
CA SER A 143 -13.45 0.97 4.40
C SER A 143 -12.74 2.30 4.65
N TYR A 144 -12.62 2.69 5.92
CA TYR A 144 -11.91 3.91 6.32
C TYR A 144 -10.43 3.88 5.93
N GLU A 145 -9.72 2.77 6.17
CA GLU A 145 -8.32 2.65 5.78
C GLU A 145 -8.13 2.70 4.26
N ILE A 146 -9.03 2.06 3.51
CA ILE A 146 -9.03 2.11 2.05
C ILE A 146 -9.19 3.57 1.58
N ASP A 147 -10.15 4.30 2.14
CA ASP A 147 -10.40 5.70 1.79
C ASP A 147 -9.17 6.56 2.10
N ARG A 148 -8.50 6.34 3.23
CA ARG A 148 -7.26 7.05 3.59
C ARG A 148 -6.12 6.78 2.61
N PHE A 149 -5.97 5.55 2.11
CA PHE A 149 -4.98 5.28 1.05
C PHE A 149 -5.32 6.02 -0.23
N LEU A 150 -6.59 6.07 -0.63
CA LEU A 150 -7.05 6.77 -1.83
C LEU A 150 -6.87 8.29 -1.73
N GLU A 151 -7.11 8.89 -0.57
CA GLU A 151 -6.81 10.31 -0.32
C GLU A 151 -5.33 10.62 -0.53
N ASN A 152 -4.46 9.74 -0.04
CA ASN A 152 -3.00 9.89 -0.17
C ASN A 152 -2.48 9.67 -1.60
N GLN A 153 -3.27 9.10 -2.51
CA GLN A 153 -2.89 9.00 -3.93
C GLN A 153 -2.95 10.34 -4.65
N GLN A 154 -3.80 11.25 -4.19
CA GLN A 154 -3.95 12.54 -4.86
C GLN A 154 -2.69 13.36 -4.61
N PRO A 155 -2.03 13.90 -5.65
CA PRO A 155 -0.99 14.88 -5.43
C PRO A 155 -1.62 16.02 -4.64
N ASN A 156 -0.97 16.44 -3.56
CA ASN A 156 -1.28 17.68 -2.87
C ASN A 156 -1.08 18.83 -3.88
N VAL A 157 -2.06 19.07 -4.75
CA VAL A 157 -2.28 20.36 -5.38
C VAL A 157 -2.49 21.29 -4.20
N GLY A 158 -1.45 22.08 -3.91
CA GLY A 158 -1.36 22.87 -2.70
C GLY A 158 -2.70 23.53 -2.42
N PHE A 159 -3.27 23.22 -1.25
CA PHE A 159 -4.26 24.10 -0.68
C PHE A 159 -3.55 25.44 -0.50
N ASP A 160 -3.79 26.35 -1.44
CA ASP A 160 -3.41 27.74 -1.34
C ASP A 160 -4.17 28.30 -0.15
N MET A 161 -3.59 28.12 1.04
CA MET A 161 -4.03 28.80 2.24
C MET A 161 -3.65 30.26 2.07
N SER A 162 -4.49 31.00 1.34
CA SER A 162 -4.49 32.44 1.44
C SER A 162 -4.82 32.78 2.89
N VAL A 163 -3.80 33.17 3.65
CA VAL A 163 -3.96 33.74 4.99
C VAL A 163 -4.90 34.93 4.85
N VAL A 164 -6.09 34.87 5.47
CA VAL A 164 -6.95 36.04 5.59
C VAL A 164 -6.27 37.02 6.55
N ALA A 165 -5.40 37.86 5.99
CA ALA A 165 -4.79 38.97 6.71
C ALA A 165 -5.82 40.09 6.86
N LYS A 166 -6.75 39.94 7.81
CA LYS A 166 -7.36 41.04 8.57
C LYS A 166 -8.26 40.52 9.68
N ALA A 167 -7.64 40.09 10.77
CA ALA A 167 -8.24 40.17 12.10
C ALA A 167 -7.32 41.03 12.97
N SER A 168 -7.58 42.33 13.00
CA SER A 168 -7.17 43.21 14.10
C SER A 168 -8.42 43.99 14.48
N GLY A 169 -9.02 43.60 15.61
CA GLY A 169 -10.18 44.28 16.17
C GLY A 169 -9.79 45.58 16.85
N CYS A 170 -10.67 46.58 16.83
CA CYS A 170 -10.98 47.38 18.01
C CYS A 170 -12.22 48.27 17.78
N PHE A 171 -13.01 48.39 18.84
CA PHE A 171 -14.18 49.24 19.07
C PHE A 171 -14.06 50.71 18.61
N ARG A 172 -15.14 51.27 18.03
CA ARG A 172 -15.89 52.42 18.59
C ARG A 172 -17.13 52.79 17.76
N ARG A 173 -18.04 53.49 18.42
CA ARG A 173 -19.48 53.71 18.18
C ARG A 173 -19.75 55.09 17.57
N LEU A 174 -20.93 55.25 16.95
CA LEU A 174 -21.62 56.49 16.46
C LEU A 174 -21.04 57.09 15.16
N SER A 175 -21.80 57.63 14.20
CA SER A 175 -23.19 58.12 14.14
C SER A 175 -23.72 58.14 12.68
N LEU A 176 -25.05 58.23 12.53
CA LEU A 176 -25.75 58.65 11.31
C LEU A 176 -25.18 59.96 10.73
N PHE A 177 -25.26 60.16 9.40
CA PHE A 177 -25.98 61.27 8.70
C PHE A 177 -25.54 61.42 7.22
N HIS A 178 -26.54 61.40 6.33
CA HIS A 178 -26.76 62.30 5.18
C HIS A 178 -26.03 62.13 3.81
N LEU A 179 -26.92 61.95 2.81
CA LEU A 179 -27.07 62.66 1.53
C LEU A 179 -26.16 62.32 0.33
N SER A 180 -26.84 61.70 -0.66
CA SER A 180 -27.08 62.22 -2.02
C SER A 180 -25.88 62.54 -2.94
N ALA A 181 -25.87 61.95 -4.14
CA ALA A 181 -26.58 62.50 -5.30
C ALA A 181 -26.07 61.95 -6.66
N LYS A 182 -27.02 61.89 -7.61
CA LYS A 182 -26.92 62.03 -9.08
C LYS A 182 -26.68 60.80 -9.96
N LEU A 183 -27.83 60.29 -10.44
CA LEU A 183 -28.11 59.94 -11.84
C LEU A 183 -27.32 60.80 -12.86
N LEU A 184 -26.84 60.16 -13.93
CA LEU A 184 -27.00 60.69 -15.28
C LEU A 184 -27.46 59.57 -16.22
N HIS A 185 -28.48 59.90 -17.01
CA HIS A 185 -29.18 59.10 -18.01
C HIS A 185 -28.29 58.72 -19.20
N ALA A 186 -28.58 57.59 -19.86
CA ALA A 186 -29.20 57.58 -21.19
C ALA A 186 -29.51 56.16 -21.67
N GLU A 187 -30.79 55.96 -22.01
CA GLU A 187 -31.40 54.79 -22.62
C GLU A 187 -30.95 54.49 -24.05
N LYS A 188 -31.04 53.19 -24.41
CA LYS A 188 -31.60 52.57 -25.64
C LYS A 188 -31.15 53.08 -27.01
N LEU A 189 -30.80 52.13 -27.89
CA LEU A 189 -31.58 51.75 -29.09
C LEU A 189 -30.83 50.61 -29.81
N THR A 190 -31.34 49.38 -29.75
CA THR A 190 -32.09 48.65 -30.79
C THR A 190 -31.25 47.86 -31.80
N LEU A 191 -31.42 46.53 -31.73
CA LEU A 191 -31.77 45.61 -32.82
C LEU A 191 -31.25 45.92 -34.24
N GLY A 192 -30.45 44.98 -34.74
CA GLY A 192 -30.25 44.74 -36.17
C GLY A 192 -29.97 43.26 -36.41
N HIS A 193 -31.03 42.45 -36.53
CA HIS A 193 -31.01 41.25 -37.37
C HIS A 193 -30.61 41.68 -38.78
N PHE A 194 -29.85 40.87 -39.51
CA PHE A 194 -30.29 40.38 -40.81
C PHE A 194 -29.45 39.16 -41.21
N HIS A 195 -30.19 38.20 -41.77
CA HIS A 195 -29.76 37.03 -42.51
C HIS A 195 -28.72 37.34 -43.60
#